data_AF-A0A2C9V638-F1
#
_entry.id   AF-A0A2C9V638-F1
#
_cell.length_a   1.000
_cell.length_b   1.000
_cell.length_c   1.000
_cell.angle_alpha   90.00
_cell.angle_beta   90.00
_cell.angle_gamma   90.00
#
_symmetry.space_group_name_H-M   'P 1'
#
loop_
_entity.id
_entity.type
_entity.pdbx_description
1 polymer ?
#
loop_
_entity_poly.entity_id
_entity_poly.type
_entity_poly.pdbx_seq_one_letter_code
_entity_poly.pdbx_strand_id
1 'polypeptide(L)'
;MVHVSFYRNYGKTFKKPRRPYEKERLDAELKLVGEYGLRCKRELWRVQYALSRIRNAARMLLTLDEKNPRRIFEGEALLRRMNRYGLLDESQNKLDYVLALTVENFLERRLQTLVFKSGMAKSIHHARVLIRQRHIRVGRQVVNIPSFMVRVDSQKHIDFSLTSPFGGGRPGRVKRKNQRAASKKASGGDGDEDDEE
;
A
#
# COMPACT_ATOMS: atom_id res chain seq x y z
N MET A 1 34.52 29.56 -4.19
CA MET A 1 34.07 28.16 -4.01
C MET A 1 32.58 28.20 -3.70
N VAL A 2 31.73 27.56 -4.51
CA VAL A 2 30.27 27.62 -4.28
C VAL A 2 29.95 26.83 -3.00
N HIS A 3 29.48 27.51 -1.97
CA HIS A 3 29.11 26.88 -0.71
C HIS A 3 27.77 26.15 -0.90
N VAL A 4 27.81 24.82 -1.00
CA VAL A 4 26.59 24.01 -1.08
C VAL A 4 26.10 23.75 0.34
N SER A 5 24.86 24.12 0.64
CA SER A 5 24.29 24.03 2.00
C SER A 5 23.89 22.61 2.40
N PHE A 6 23.53 21.74 1.45
CA PHE A 6 23.14 20.35 1.73
C PHE A 6 23.45 19.40 0.58
N TYR A 7 24.07 18.26 0.89
CA TYR A 7 24.22 17.13 -0.04
C TYR A 7 23.13 16.09 0.21
N ARG A 8 22.01 16.19 -0.52
CA ARG A 8 20.90 15.22 -0.44
C ARG A 8 20.70 14.48 -1.76
N ASN A 9 20.85 13.16 -1.71
CA ASN A 9 20.66 12.30 -2.88
C ASN A 9 19.18 11.96 -3.10
N TYR A 10 18.75 11.97 -4.36
CA TYR A 10 17.40 11.59 -4.77
C TYR A 10 17.46 10.56 -5.90
N GLY A 11 16.55 9.57 -5.86
CA GLY A 11 16.50 8.48 -6.84
C GLY A 11 15.13 8.37 -7.51
N LYS A 12 15.13 7.90 -8.76
CA LYS A 12 13.89 7.55 -9.47
C LYS A 12 13.36 6.20 -8.96
N THR A 13 12.05 6.12 -8.79
CA THR A 13 11.35 4.92 -8.27
C THR A 13 10.57 4.16 -9.33
N PHE A 14 10.58 4.62 -10.57
CA PHE A 14 9.87 4.01 -11.70
C PHE A 14 10.60 4.33 -13.01
N LYS A 15 10.33 3.53 -14.04
CA LYS A 15 10.78 3.77 -15.41
C LYS A 15 9.56 3.72 -16.34
N LYS A 16 9.52 4.61 -17.34
CA LYS A 16 8.46 4.59 -18.37
C LYS A 16 8.67 3.41 -19.33
N PRO A 17 7.61 2.84 -19.90
CA PRO A 17 7.72 1.80 -20.92
C PRO A 17 8.44 2.33 -22.17
N ARG A 18 9.17 1.45 -22.87
CA ARG A 18 9.87 1.81 -24.11
C ARG A 18 8.91 2.11 -25.26
N ARG A 19 7.86 1.31 -25.42
CA ARG A 19 6.82 1.44 -26.46
C ARG A 19 5.51 1.93 -25.82
N PRO A 20 5.14 3.21 -25.99
CA PRO A 20 3.99 3.80 -25.29
C PRO A 20 2.62 3.27 -25.72
N TYR A 21 2.44 2.85 -26.98
CA TYR A 21 1.14 2.54 -27.58
C TYR A 21 0.99 1.07 -28.00
N GLU A 22 1.59 0.17 -27.25
CA GLU A 22 1.44 -1.27 -27.43
C GLU A 22 0.14 -1.76 -26.78
N LYS A 23 -0.82 -2.21 -27.60
CA LYS A 23 -2.19 -2.56 -27.16
C LYS A 23 -2.18 -3.59 -26.03
N GLU A 24 -1.48 -4.71 -26.21
CA GLU A 24 -1.41 -5.80 -25.21
C GLU A 24 -0.92 -5.30 -23.85
N ARG A 25 0.13 -4.47 -23.83
CA ARG A 25 0.65 -3.87 -22.60
C ARG A 25 -0.38 -2.93 -21.98
N LEU A 26 -1.05 -2.09 -22.79
CA LEU A 26 -2.03 -1.14 -22.27
C LEU A 26 -3.21 -1.87 -21.61
N ASP A 27 -3.70 -2.94 -22.22
CA ASP A 27 -4.81 -3.75 -21.75
C ASP A 27 -4.44 -4.53 -20.48
N ALA A 28 -3.27 -5.18 -20.46
CA ALA A 28 -2.76 -5.88 -19.28
C ALA A 28 -2.54 -4.94 -18.09
N GLU A 29 -1.95 -3.76 -18.33
CA GLU A 29 -1.79 -2.74 -17.28
C GLU A 29 -3.14 -2.23 -16.77
N LEU A 30 -4.13 -2.05 -17.65
CA LEU A 30 -5.45 -1.55 -17.28
C LEU A 30 -6.19 -2.57 -16.40
N LYS A 31 -6.10 -3.87 -16.75
CA LYS A 31 -6.64 -4.96 -15.93
C LYS A 31 -6.10 -4.92 -14.50
N LEU A 32 -4.76 -4.85 -14.35
CA LEU A 32 -4.12 -4.78 -13.03
C LEU A 32 -4.45 -3.49 -12.26
N VAL A 33 -4.58 -2.36 -12.97
CA VAL A 33 -4.97 -1.10 -12.35
C VAL A 33 -6.39 -1.17 -11.79
N GLY A 34 -7.32 -1.78 -12.53
CA GLY A 34 -8.70 -1.99 -12.10
C GLY A 34 -8.80 -2.94 -10.92
N GLU A 35 -8.21 -4.13 -11.04
CA GLU A 35 -8.27 -5.19 -10.03
C GLU A 35 -7.72 -4.75 -8.66
N TYR A 36 -6.58 -4.05 -8.65
CA TYR A 36 -5.93 -3.59 -7.42
C TYR A 36 -6.28 -2.15 -7.03
N GLY A 37 -7.21 -1.50 -7.73
CA GLY A 37 -7.67 -0.15 -7.44
C GLY A 37 -6.54 0.89 -7.41
N LEU A 38 -5.62 0.83 -8.38
CA LEU A 38 -4.51 1.77 -8.48
C LEU A 38 -4.98 3.11 -9.05
N ARG A 39 -4.43 4.23 -8.56
CA ARG A 39 -4.82 5.57 -9.07
C ARG A 39 -4.28 5.85 -10.47
N CYS A 40 -3.08 5.35 -10.78
CA CYS A 40 -2.43 5.61 -12.05
C CYS A 40 -1.42 4.52 -12.41
N LYS A 41 -1.11 4.40 -13.70
CA LYS A 41 -0.10 3.48 -14.24
C LYS A 41 1.29 3.67 -13.61
N ARG A 42 1.59 4.87 -13.09
CA ARG A 42 2.84 5.13 -12.36
C ARG A 42 2.99 4.26 -11.10
N GLU A 43 1.89 3.94 -10.41
CA GLU A 43 1.94 3.03 -9.25
C GLU A 43 2.34 1.62 -9.67
N LEU A 44 1.82 1.16 -10.80
CA LEU A 44 2.21 -0.11 -11.40
C LEU A 44 3.68 -0.11 -11.84
N TRP A 45 4.12 0.95 -12.53
CA TRP A 45 5.52 1.08 -12.97
C TRP A 45 6.52 1.14 -11.82
N ARG A 46 6.12 1.63 -10.64
CA ARG A 46 6.96 1.57 -9.43
C ARG A 46 7.19 0.14 -8.96
N VAL A 47 6.13 -0.67 -8.97
CA VAL A 47 6.22 -2.09 -8.59
C VAL A 47 7.04 -2.86 -9.62
N GLN A 48 6.77 -2.66 -10.91
CA GLN A 48 7.56 -3.27 -11.99
C GLN A 48 9.05 -2.90 -11.89
N TYR A 49 9.36 -1.64 -11.58
CA TYR A 49 10.73 -1.19 -11.41
C TYR A 49 11.42 -1.86 -10.20
N ALA A 50 10.72 -1.96 -9.07
CA ALA A 50 11.23 -2.68 -7.90
C ALA A 50 11.47 -4.17 -8.19
N LEU A 51 10.50 -4.84 -8.83
CA LEU A 51 10.60 -6.24 -9.25
C LEU A 51 11.77 -6.44 -10.22
N SER A 52 11.93 -5.54 -11.20
CA SER A 52 13.05 -5.59 -12.16
C SER A 52 14.40 -5.48 -11.46
N ARG A 53 14.54 -4.62 -10.45
CA ARG A 53 15.77 -4.51 -9.65
C ARG A 53 16.05 -5.79 -8.85
N ILE A 54 15.02 -6.37 -8.23
CA ILE A 54 15.12 -7.61 -7.46
C ILE A 54 15.54 -8.77 -8.37
N ARG A 55 14.87 -8.94 -9.52
CA ARG A 55 15.23 -9.97 -10.50
C ARG A 55 16.63 -9.76 -11.09
N ASN A 56 17.06 -8.52 -11.28
CA ASN A 56 18.42 -8.25 -11.76
C ASN A 56 19.47 -8.66 -10.73
N ALA A 57 19.23 -8.37 -9.44
CA ALA A 57 20.11 -8.84 -8.37
C ALA A 57 20.16 -10.37 -8.33
N ALA A 58 19.00 -11.05 -8.37
CA ALA A 58 18.94 -12.50 -8.39
C ALA A 58 19.69 -13.10 -9.60
N ARG A 59 19.53 -12.55 -10.80
CA ARG A 59 20.27 -13.00 -12.01
C ARG A 59 21.79 -12.88 -11.84
N MET A 60 22.29 -11.77 -11.30
CA MET A 60 23.71 -11.59 -11.05
C MET A 60 24.28 -12.53 -9.98
N LEU A 61 23.46 -12.93 -9.00
CA LEU A 61 23.87 -13.88 -7.97
C LEU A 61 23.87 -15.31 -8.50
N LEU A 62 22.91 -15.66 -9.36
CA LEU A 62 22.80 -16.98 -9.97
C LEU A 62 23.94 -17.31 -10.94
N THR A 63 24.61 -16.29 -11.51
CA THR A 63 25.81 -16.49 -12.34
C THR A 63 27.07 -16.85 -11.55
N LEU A 64 27.09 -16.60 -10.23
CA LEU A 64 28.22 -16.92 -9.37
C LEU A 64 28.13 -18.37 -8.89
N ASP A 65 29.26 -18.99 -8.57
CA ASP A 65 29.26 -20.32 -7.94
C ASP A 65 28.57 -20.31 -6.56
N GLU A 66 27.97 -21.44 -6.18
CA GLU A 66 27.21 -21.59 -4.93
C GLU A 66 28.05 -21.30 -3.68
N LYS A 67 29.35 -21.62 -3.72
CA LYS A 67 30.27 -21.41 -2.60
C LYS A 67 30.84 -19.98 -2.55
N ASN A 68 30.51 -19.13 -3.52
CA ASN A 68 31.01 -17.77 -3.56
C ASN A 68 30.45 -16.96 -2.35
N PRO A 69 31.30 -16.29 -1.56
CA PRO A 69 30.87 -15.59 -0.34
C PRO A 69 29.83 -14.51 -0.63
N ARG A 70 29.91 -13.85 -1.79
CA ARG A 70 28.95 -12.83 -2.21
C ARG A 70 27.57 -13.44 -2.50
N ARG A 71 27.52 -14.61 -3.15
CA ARG A 71 26.27 -15.32 -3.45
C ARG A 71 25.57 -15.75 -2.17
N ILE A 72 26.33 -16.31 -1.23
CA ILE A 72 25.82 -16.76 0.07
C ILE A 72 25.21 -15.58 0.83
N PHE A 73 26.00 -14.51 1.04
CA PHE A 73 25.56 -13.37 1.85
C PHE A 73 24.45 -12.53 1.20
N GLU A 74 24.65 -12.08 -0.04
CA GLU A 74 23.65 -11.24 -0.73
C GLU A 74 22.40 -12.05 -1.10
N GLY A 75 22.57 -13.34 -1.44
CA GLY A 75 21.48 -14.24 -1.77
C GLY A 75 20.58 -14.52 -0.57
N GLU A 76 21.15 -14.87 0.58
CA GLU A 76 20.39 -15.06 1.81
C GLU A 76 19.68 -13.77 2.24
N ALA A 77 20.35 -12.61 2.15
CA ALA A 77 19.75 -11.32 2.46
C ALA A 77 18.56 -10.99 1.55
N LEU A 78 18.64 -11.37 0.26
CA LEU A 78 17.56 -11.20 -0.70
C LEU A 78 16.37 -12.11 -0.35
N LEU A 79 16.61 -13.39 -0.13
CA LEU A 79 15.58 -14.37 0.25
C LEU A 79 14.89 -13.98 1.55
N ARG A 80 15.65 -13.62 2.60
CA ARG A 80 15.11 -13.13 3.87
C ARG A 80 14.21 -11.92 3.69
N ARG A 81 14.55 -11.01 2.77
CA ARG A 81 13.69 -9.85 2.45
C ARG A 81 12.39 -10.30 1.78
N MET A 82 12.45 -11.23 0.83
CA MET A 82 11.26 -11.72 0.12
C MET A 82 10.30 -12.43 1.08
N ASN A 83 10.81 -13.29 1.96
CA ASN A 83 10.01 -14.00 2.96
C ASN A 83 9.38 -13.04 3.98
N ARG A 84 10.14 -12.04 4.45
CA ARG A 84 9.64 -11.04 5.40
C ARG A 84 8.43 -10.28 4.87
N TYR A 85 8.40 -10.02 3.57
CA TYR A 85 7.27 -9.36 2.91
C TYR A 85 6.19 -10.33 2.44
N GLY A 86 6.40 -11.65 2.56
CA GLY A 86 5.45 -12.68 2.15
C GLY A 86 5.32 -12.76 0.62
N LEU A 87 6.42 -12.52 -0.10
CA LEU A 87 6.47 -12.63 -1.56
C LEU A 87 6.79 -14.06 -2.01
N LEU A 88 7.52 -14.80 -1.19
CA LEU A 88 7.80 -16.22 -1.36
C LEU A 88 7.15 -16.98 -0.21
N ASP A 89 6.75 -18.21 -0.51
CA ASP A 89 6.28 -19.17 0.49
C ASP A 89 7.47 -19.83 1.22
N GLU A 90 7.23 -20.41 2.40
CA GLU A 90 8.26 -21.06 3.21
C GLU A 90 8.95 -22.23 2.47
N SER A 91 8.22 -22.88 1.56
CA SER A 91 8.73 -23.93 0.68
C SER A 91 9.65 -23.41 -0.43
N GLN A 92 9.58 -22.12 -0.77
CA GLN A 92 10.21 -21.51 -1.94
C GLN A 92 11.50 -20.75 -1.60
N ASN A 93 12.39 -21.37 -0.82
CA ASN A 93 13.64 -20.75 -0.33
C ASN A 93 14.84 -20.87 -1.30
N LYS A 94 14.62 -20.67 -2.60
CA LYS A 94 15.70 -20.66 -3.62
C LYS A 94 15.66 -19.40 -4.46
N LEU A 95 16.83 -18.95 -4.94
CA LEU A 95 16.96 -17.76 -5.78
C LEU A 95 16.19 -17.86 -7.10
N ASP A 96 15.98 -19.07 -7.61
CA ASP A 96 15.22 -19.31 -8.85
C ASP A 96 13.76 -18.85 -8.73
N TYR A 97 13.13 -19.06 -7.56
CA TYR A 97 11.76 -18.61 -7.32
C TYR A 97 11.64 -17.08 -7.32
N VAL A 98 12.71 -16.36 -6.98
CA VAL A 98 12.74 -14.89 -7.06
C VAL A 98 12.59 -14.41 -8.53
N LEU A 99 13.06 -15.19 -9.50
CA LEU A 99 12.89 -14.86 -10.92
C LEU A 99 11.43 -15.00 -11.37
N ALA A 100 10.71 -15.98 -10.81
CA ALA A 100 9.31 -16.28 -11.12
C ALA A 100 8.31 -15.26 -10.54
N LEU A 101 8.70 -14.48 -9.52
CA LEU A 101 7.84 -13.47 -8.87
C LEU A 101 7.16 -12.55 -9.89
N THR A 102 5.84 -12.43 -9.85
CA THR A 102 5.07 -11.56 -10.73
C THR A 102 4.75 -10.21 -10.09
N VAL A 103 4.07 -9.33 -10.83
CA VAL A 103 3.71 -7.99 -10.31
C VAL A 103 2.56 -8.11 -9.30
N GLU A 104 1.68 -9.07 -9.51
CA GLU A 104 0.55 -9.43 -8.67
C GLU A 104 1.02 -9.77 -7.25
N ASN A 105 2.08 -10.59 -7.10
CA ASN A 105 2.63 -10.92 -5.77
C ASN A 105 2.93 -9.66 -4.94
N PHE A 106 3.45 -8.59 -5.57
CA PHE A 106 3.71 -7.34 -4.87
C PHE A 106 2.44 -6.52 -4.61
N LEU A 107 1.49 -6.52 -5.55
CA LEU A 107 0.24 -5.79 -5.40
C LEU A 107 -0.65 -6.42 -4.32
N GLU A 108 -0.60 -7.74 -4.14
CA GLU A 108 -1.30 -8.46 -3.06
C GLU A 108 -0.78 -8.09 -1.67
N ARG A 109 0.52 -7.76 -1.53
CA ARG A 109 1.14 -7.36 -0.25
C ARG A 109 0.93 -5.90 0.13
N ARG A 110 0.22 -5.12 -0.70
CA ARG A 110 -0.11 -3.73 -0.38
C ARG A 110 -1.18 -3.68 0.71
N LEU A 111 -1.07 -2.69 1.60
CA LEU A 111 -2.03 -2.45 2.67
C LEU A 111 -3.45 -2.31 2.13
N GLN A 112 -3.61 -1.64 0.99
CA GLN A 112 -4.91 -1.49 0.31
C GLN A 112 -5.58 -2.85 0.04
N THR A 113 -4.83 -3.78 -0.55
CA THR A 113 -5.32 -5.10 -0.94
C THR A 113 -5.57 -5.98 0.27
N LEU A 114 -4.70 -5.92 1.27
CA LEU A 114 -4.85 -6.67 2.51
C LEU A 114 -6.06 -6.20 3.34
N VAL A 115 -6.33 -4.89 3.40
CA VAL A 115 -7.52 -4.33 4.05
C VAL A 115 -8.81 -4.78 3.33
N PHE A 116 -8.77 -4.91 2.01
CA PHE A 116 -9.90 -5.46 1.25
C PHE A 116 -10.07 -6.97 1.49
N LYS A 117 -8.99 -7.76 1.36
CA LYS A 117 -9.02 -9.23 1.58
C LYS A 117 -9.40 -9.63 3.01
N SER A 118 -9.12 -8.78 3.99
CA SER A 118 -9.51 -9.00 5.41
C SER A 118 -10.97 -8.62 5.71
N GLY A 119 -11.74 -8.16 4.72
CA GLY A 119 -13.17 -7.86 4.89
C GLY A 119 -13.48 -6.53 5.58
N MET A 120 -12.47 -5.72 5.94
CA MET A 120 -12.68 -4.41 6.58
C MET A 120 -13.33 -3.38 5.65
N ALA A 121 -13.23 -3.59 4.33
CA ALA A 121 -13.74 -2.70 3.31
C ALA A 121 -14.56 -3.47 2.27
N LYS A 122 -15.67 -2.86 1.83
CA LYS A 122 -16.57 -3.42 0.80
C LYS A 122 -15.94 -3.55 -0.59
N SER A 123 -14.94 -2.72 -0.91
CA SER A 123 -14.27 -2.72 -2.21
C SER A 123 -12.82 -2.25 -2.07
N ILE A 124 -12.01 -2.51 -3.09
CA ILE A 124 -10.60 -2.07 -3.13
C ILE A 124 -10.47 -0.54 -3.11
N HIS A 125 -11.44 0.17 -3.69
CA HIS A 125 -11.51 1.63 -3.66
C HIS A 125 -11.94 2.14 -2.29
N HIS A 126 -12.88 1.45 -1.62
CA HIS A 126 -13.27 1.77 -0.25
C HIS A 126 -12.08 1.59 0.71
N ALA A 127 -11.31 0.50 0.58
CA ALA A 127 -10.10 0.28 1.38
C ALA A 127 -9.11 1.44 1.24
N ARG A 128 -8.91 1.94 0.01
CA ARG A 128 -8.03 3.08 -0.26
C ARG A 128 -8.47 4.36 0.45
N VAL A 129 -9.77 4.64 0.45
CA VAL A 129 -10.36 5.80 1.13
C VAL A 129 -10.18 5.68 2.64
N LEU A 130 -10.48 4.52 3.24
CA LEU A 130 -10.31 4.28 4.67
C LEU A 130 -8.87 4.51 5.14
N ILE A 131 -7.90 3.99 4.38
CA ILE A 131 -6.47 4.20 4.67
C ILE A 131 -6.14 5.70 4.58
N ARG A 132 -6.54 6.39 3.50
CA ARG A 132 -6.24 7.81 3.32
C ARG A 132 -6.86 8.70 4.39
N GLN A 133 -8.05 8.35 4.86
CA GLN A 133 -8.77 9.05 5.94
C GLN A 133 -8.26 8.69 7.34
N ARG A 134 -7.16 7.92 7.44
CA ARG A 134 -6.49 7.56 8.69
C ARG A 134 -7.33 6.65 9.61
N HIS A 135 -8.18 5.81 9.02
CA HIS A 135 -8.98 4.86 9.78
C HIS A 135 -8.26 3.55 10.08
N ILE A 136 -7.18 3.23 9.37
CA ILE A 136 -6.45 1.95 9.49
C ILE A 136 -5.13 2.15 10.23
N ARG A 137 -4.83 1.23 11.15
CA ARG A 137 -3.52 1.08 11.79
C ARG A 137 -2.88 -0.26 11.42
N VAL A 138 -1.55 -0.29 11.48
CA VAL A 138 -0.76 -1.52 11.39
C VAL A 138 0.06 -1.61 12.66
N GLY A 139 -0.26 -2.56 13.53
CA GLY A 139 0.23 -2.60 14.90
C GLY A 139 -0.27 -1.40 15.68
N ARG A 140 0.64 -0.59 16.23
CA ARG A 140 0.31 0.62 17.00
C ARG A 140 0.20 1.88 16.14
N GLN A 141 0.73 1.88 14.93
CA GLN A 141 0.88 3.08 14.11
C GLN A 141 -0.27 3.20 13.11
N VAL A 142 -0.86 4.39 13.02
CA VAL A 142 -1.82 4.73 11.96
C VAL A 142 -1.06 4.91 10.64
N VAL A 143 -1.50 4.19 9.60
CA VAL A 143 -0.87 4.22 8.27
C VAL A 143 -1.83 4.82 7.27
N ASN A 144 -1.42 5.91 6.60
CA ASN A 144 -2.25 6.64 5.64
C ASN A 144 -1.80 6.50 4.18
N ILE A 145 -0.90 5.56 3.90
CA ILE A 145 -0.33 5.31 2.57
C ILE A 145 -0.82 3.94 2.06
N PRO A 146 -1.70 3.90 1.03
CA PRO A 146 -2.21 2.65 0.47
C PRO A 146 -1.14 1.76 -0.18
N SER A 147 -0.01 2.34 -0.59
CA SER A 147 1.14 1.63 -1.17
C SER A 147 2.08 1.03 -0.14
N PHE A 148 1.74 1.10 1.16
CA PHE A 148 2.54 0.48 2.20
C PHE A 148 2.59 -1.04 2.00
N MET A 149 3.79 -1.62 1.97
CA MET A 149 3.98 -3.06 1.80
C MET A 149 4.03 -3.70 3.18
N VAL A 150 3.02 -4.50 3.49
CA VAL A 150 2.85 -5.05 4.84
C VAL A 150 3.70 -6.32 4.98
N ARG A 151 4.51 -6.37 6.05
CA ARG A 151 5.27 -7.56 6.43
C ARG A 151 4.33 -8.65 6.95
N VAL A 152 4.74 -9.91 6.82
CA VAL A 152 3.93 -11.06 7.28
C VAL A 152 3.58 -10.92 8.77
N ASP A 153 4.57 -10.61 9.60
CA ASP A 153 4.39 -10.44 11.06
C ASP A 153 3.37 -9.35 11.42
N SER A 154 3.35 -8.26 10.64
CA SER A 154 2.48 -7.12 10.88
C SER A 154 1.07 -7.31 10.31
N GLN A 155 0.86 -8.31 9.45
CA GLN A 155 -0.42 -8.54 8.78
C GLN A 155 -1.54 -8.90 9.77
N LYS A 156 -1.24 -9.69 10.80
CA LYS A 156 -2.21 -10.05 11.86
C LYS A 156 -2.64 -8.85 12.70
N HIS A 157 -1.89 -7.76 12.63
CA HIS A 157 -2.08 -6.56 13.44
C HIS A 157 -2.66 -5.39 12.62
N ILE A 158 -3.29 -5.67 11.49
CA ILE A 158 -4.06 -4.67 10.74
C ILE A 158 -5.43 -4.58 11.40
N ASP A 159 -5.85 -3.37 11.77
CA ASP A 159 -7.14 -3.13 12.41
C ASP A 159 -7.56 -1.65 12.22
N PHE A 160 -8.78 -1.30 12.60
CA PHE A 160 -9.17 0.09 12.73
C PHE A 160 -8.36 0.79 13.83
N SER A 161 -8.05 2.07 13.59
CA SER A 161 -7.41 2.91 14.59
C SER A 161 -8.35 3.13 15.77
N LEU A 162 -7.84 3.10 17.01
CA LEU A 162 -8.62 3.40 18.22
C LEU A 162 -9.22 4.81 18.20
N THR A 163 -8.56 5.74 17.50
CA THR A 163 -9.04 7.11 17.32
C THR A 163 -10.08 7.26 16.21
N SER A 164 -10.25 6.22 15.38
CA SER A 164 -11.22 6.20 14.29
C SER A 164 -12.63 6.02 14.85
N PRO A 165 -13.66 6.68 14.28
CA PRO A 165 -15.05 6.38 14.60
C PRO A 165 -15.42 4.89 14.46
N PHE A 166 -14.73 4.16 13.57
CA PHE A 166 -14.94 2.73 13.35
C PHE A 166 -14.22 1.83 14.37
N GLY A 167 -13.26 2.37 15.12
CA GLY A 167 -12.49 1.63 16.13
C GLY A 167 -12.85 2.03 17.57
N GLY A 168 -14.06 2.55 17.79
CA GLY A 168 -14.53 3.02 19.11
C GLY A 168 -14.23 4.50 19.41
N GLY A 169 -13.63 5.23 18.46
CA GLY A 169 -13.39 6.66 18.59
C GLY A 169 -14.64 7.52 18.45
N ARG A 170 -14.52 8.80 18.81
CA ARG A 170 -15.62 9.78 18.72
C ARG A 170 -16.14 9.93 17.28
N PRO A 171 -17.47 10.07 17.08
CA PRO A 171 -18.03 10.37 15.76
C PRO A 171 -17.40 11.61 15.11
N GLY A 172 -17.22 11.54 13.79
CA GLY A 172 -16.64 12.63 13.00
C GLY A 172 -17.44 13.93 13.05
N ARG A 173 -16.81 15.04 12.65
CA ARG A 173 -17.37 16.40 12.78
C ARG A 173 -18.77 16.53 12.18
N VAL A 174 -18.96 16.08 10.94
CA VAL A 174 -20.25 16.19 10.24
C VAL A 174 -21.32 15.32 10.90
N LYS A 175 -20.99 14.07 11.26
CA LYS A 175 -21.92 13.19 11.97
C LYS A 175 -22.35 13.79 13.31
N ARG A 176 -21.42 14.39 14.05
CA ARG A 176 -21.71 15.09 15.31
C ARG A 176 -22.57 16.36 15.10
N LYS A 177 -22.30 17.15 14.05
CA LYS A 177 -23.13 18.31 13.70
C LYS A 177 -24.56 17.88 13.36
N ASN A 178 -24.71 16.81 12.58
CA ASN A 178 -26.02 16.29 12.19
C ASN A 178 -26.77 15.69 13.38
N GLN A 179 -26.09 14.95 14.27
CA GLN A 179 -26.68 14.45 15.51
C GLN A 179 -27.17 15.59 16.41
N ARG A 180 -26.40 16.68 16.54
CA ARG A 180 -26.82 17.87 17.31
C ARG A 180 -27.99 18.60 16.66
N ALA A 181 -28.03 18.69 15.33
CA ALA A 181 -29.18 19.25 14.63
C ALA A 181 -30.44 18.39 14.79
N ALA A 182 -30.29 17.06 14.69
CA ALA A 182 -31.39 16.13 14.90
C ALA A 182 -31.91 16.17 16.33
N SER A 183 -31.03 16.23 17.34
CA SER A 183 -31.45 16.33 18.74
C SER A 183 -32.19 17.64 19.04
N LYS A 184 -31.75 18.77 18.45
CA LYS A 184 -32.44 20.06 18.57
C LYS A 184 -33.84 20.06 17.95
N LYS A 185 -33.99 19.44 16.77
CA LYS A 185 -35.30 19.25 16.13
C LYS A 185 -36.21 18.35 16.95
N ALA A 186 -35.67 17.27 17.53
CA ALA A 186 -36.44 16.34 18.36
C ALA A 186 -36.84 16.92 19.72
N SER A 187 -36.08 17.89 20.26
CA SER A 187 -36.40 18.58 21.51
C SER A 187 -37.37 19.75 21.35
N GLY A 188 -38.06 19.88 20.21
CA GLY A 188 -39.09 20.91 20.00
C GLY A 188 -38.59 22.35 20.04
N GLY A 189 -37.35 22.60 19.59
CA GLY A 189 -36.84 23.96 19.44
C GLY A 189 -37.41 24.65 18.20
N ASP A 190 -38.73 24.78 18.16
CA ASP A 190 -39.50 25.77 17.41
C ASP A 190 -40.10 26.66 18.50
N GLY A 191 -39.30 27.61 18.96
CA GLY A 191 -39.76 28.71 19.80
C GLY A 191 -39.65 29.94 18.91
N ASP A 192 -40.81 30.51 18.61
CA ASP A 192 -41.04 31.71 17.82
C ASP A 192 -39.99 32.81 18.05
N GLU A 193 -39.55 33.41 16.94
CA GLU A 193 -39.37 34.86 16.80
C GLU A 193 -39.93 35.21 15.41
N ASP A 194 -41.25 35.03 15.24
CA ASP A 194 -42.09 36.09 14.69
C ASP A 194 -42.55 36.91 15.92
N ASP A 195 -42.39 38.25 15.85
CA ASP A 195 -42.69 39.33 16.83
C ASP A 195 -41.38 40.10 17.15
N GLU A 196 -41.15 41.38 16.83
CA GLU A 196 -41.98 42.56 16.54
C GLU A 196 -41.13 43.59 15.74
N GLU A 197 -41.81 44.40 14.90
CA GLU A 197 -41.43 45.73 14.35
C GLU A 197 -40.01 46.02 13.77
#